data_AF-A0A972I8G3-F1
#
_entry.id   AF-A0A972I8G3-F1
#
_cell.length_a   1.000
_cell.length_b   1.000
_cell.length_c   1.000
_cell.angle_alpha   90.00
_cell.angle_beta   90.00
_cell.angle_gamma   90.00
#
_symmetry.space_group_name_H-M   'P 1'
#
loop_
_entity.id
_entity.type
_entity.pdbx_description
1 polymer ?
#
loop_
_entity_poly.entity_id
_entity_poly.type
_entity_poly.pdbx_seq_one_letter_code
_entity_poly.pdbx_strand_id
1 'polypeptide(L)'
;MASDSIEPTEQAEKPGEVYGYGRAPLLMVRAILGGTLMGLANLVPGISGGTMLLASGIYPYVMRSIAEISALRFSRTAVAVLAVTIVAALASILLFAGLVHAAVVEHRYMMYSLFIGLTLGGVPVVWAMARPVSPPVFLG
;
A
#
# COMPACT_ATOMS: atom_id res chain seq x y z
N MET A 1 -19.72 -8.82 -48.32
CA MET A 1 -18.26 -9.06 -48.32
C MET A 1 -17.63 -7.70 -48.60
N ALA A 2 -17.06 -6.97 -47.66
CA ALA A 2 -16.21 -7.41 -46.57
C ALA A 2 -16.69 -6.92 -45.19
N SER A 3 -16.54 -7.80 -44.21
CA SER A 3 -16.67 -7.53 -42.79
C SER A 3 -15.45 -6.72 -42.38
N ASP A 4 -15.63 -5.41 -42.23
CA ASP A 4 -14.60 -4.53 -41.66
C ASP A 4 -14.48 -4.88 -40.18
N SER A 5 -13.50 -5.71 -39.89
CA SER A 5 -13.19 -6.20 -38.56
C SER A 5 -12.44 -5.08 -37.87
N ILE A 6 -13.15 -4.29 -37.07
CA ILE A 6 -12.55 -3.46 -36.04
C ILE A 6 -11.89 -4.44 -35.06
N GLU A 7 -10.64 -4.81 -35.32
CA GLU A 7 -9.78 -5.34 -34.26
C GLU A 7 -9.63 -4.21 -33.24
N PRO A 8 -10.02 -4.41 -31.97
CA PRO A 8 -9.58 -3.53 -30.92
C PRO A 8 -8.06 -3.65 -30.91
N THR A 9 -7.36 -2.55 -31.15
CA THR A 9 -5.94 -2.45 -30.83
C THR A 9 -5.83 -2.49 -29.30
N GLU A 10 -5.92 -3.70 -28.76
CA GLU A 10 -5.48 -4.04 -27.42
C GLU A 10 -3.96 -3.90 -27.44
N GLN A 11 -3.52 -2.64 -27.44
CA GLN A 11 -2.19 -2.29 -27.03
C GLN A 11 -2.10 -2.78 -25.59
N ALA A 12 -1.59 -3.98 -25.42
CA ALA A 12 -1.20 -4.53 -24.13
C ALA A 12 -0.24 -3.53 -23.52
N GLU A 13 -0.79 -2.65 -22.70
CA GLU A 13 -0.06 -1.67 -21.90
C GLU A 13 0.95 -2.50 -21.12
N LYS A 14 2.21 -2.50 -21.57
CA LYS A 14 3.26 -3.27 -20.93
C LYS A 14 3.34 -2.70 -19.53
N PRO A 15 2.94 -3.45 -18.48
CA PRO A 15 2.75 -2.85 -17.18
C PRO A 15 4.04 -2.20 -16.66
N GLY A 16 5.20 -2.58 -17.21
CA GLY A 16 6.53 -2.03 -16.90
C GLY A 16 6.78 -0.56 -17.25
N GLU A 17 5.94 0.11 -18.04
CA GLU A 17 6.26 1.46 -18.54
C GLU A 17 5.74 2.60 -17.65
N VAL A 18 4.53 2.47 -17.09
CA VAL A 18 3.91 3.52 -16.25
C VAL A 18 4.62 3.72 -14.90
N TYR A 19 5.21 2.64 -14.37
CA TYR A 19 5.87 2.64 -13.05
C TYR A 19 7.31 2.11 -13.13
N GLY A 20 7.97 2.22 -14.29
CA GLY A 20 9.27 1.61 -14.56
C GLY A 20 10.19 1.59 -13.34
N TYR A 21 10.76 0.41 -13.03
CA TYR A 21 11.66 0.22 -11.89
C TYR A 21 12.68 1.37 -11.89
N GLY A 22 12.46 2.37 -11.02
CA GLY A 22 13.40 3.45 -10.83
C GLY A 22 14.75 2.87 -10.45
N ARG A 23 15.81 3.68 -10.46
CA ARG A 23 17.18 3.25 -10.10
C ARG A 23 17.16 2.20 -8.99
N ALA A 24 17.62 0.97 -9.29
CA ALA A 24 17.58 -0.18 -8.40
C ALA A 24 17.93 0.13 -6.91
N PRO A 25 18.96 0.94 -6.59
CA PRO A 25 19.24 1.30 -5.19
C PRO A 25 18.11 2.11 -4.53
N LEU A 26 17.49 3.05 -5.25
CA LEU A 26 16.39 3.86 -4.73
C LEU A 26 15.16 3.00 -4.43
N LEU A 27 14.89 2.02 -5.29
CA LEU A 27 13.81 1.06 -5.07
C LEU A 27 14.01 0.26 -3.78
N MET A 28 15.22 -0.23 -3.53
CA MET A 28 15.54 -0.99 -2.30
C MET A 28 15.44 -0.11 -1.06
N VAL A 29 15.90 1.13 -1.12
CA VAL A 29 15.73 2.09 -0.02
C VAL A 29 14.25 2.32 0.29
N ARG A 30 13.41 2.49 -0.75
CA ARG A 30 11.96 2.61 -0.59
C ARG A 30 11.31 1.34 -0.06
N ALA A 31 11.82 0.16 -0.44
CA ALA A 31 11.36 -1.12 0.07
C ALA A 31 11.67 -1.29 1.56
N ILE A 32 12.86 -0.86 2.02
CA ILE A 32 13.24 -0.84 3.43
C ILE A 32 12.36 0.15 4.19
N LEU A 33 12.26 1.40 3.72
CA LEU A 33 11.44 2.42 4.38
C LEU A 33 9.96 2.02 4.44
N GLY A 34 9.40 1.58 3.32
CA GLY A 34 8.02 1.11 3.24
C GLY A 34 7.75 -0.11 4.12
N GLY A 35 8.67 -1.08 4.14
CA GLY A 35 8.58 -2.25 5.01
C GLY A 35 8.63 -1.87 6.49
N THR A 36 9.58 -1.01 6.89
CA THR A 36 9.68 -0.51 8.26
C THR A 36 8.39 0.19 8.69
N LEU A 37 7.88 1.12 7.87
CA LEU A 37 6.63 1.84 8.14
C LEU A 37 5.41 0.91 8.18
N MET A 38 5.34 -0.09 7.29
CA MET A 38 4.32 -1.12 7.30
C MET A 38 4.34 -1.92 8.61
N GLY A 39 5.52 -2.36 9.06
CA GLY A 39 5.63 -3.09 10.32
C GLY A 39 5.26 -2.25 11.54
N LEU A 40 5.66 -0.97 11.57
CA LEU A 40 5.24 -0.03 12.62
C LEU A 40 3.73 0.21 12.62
N ALA A 41 3.13 0.38 11.44
CA ALA A 41 1.68 0.51 11.29
C ALA A 41 0.93 -0.69 11.87
N ASN A 42 1.44 -1.90 11.64
CA ASN A 42 0.81 -3.12 12.15
C ASN A 42 0.88 -3.27 13.68
N LEU A 43 1.74 -2.51 14.37
CA LEU A 43 1.77 -2.47 15.85
C LEU A 43 0.65 -1.59 16.43
N VAL A 44 0.08 -0.68 15.64
CA VAL A 44 -0.87 0.34 16.11
C VAL A 44 -2.26 0.08 15.52
N PRO A 45 -3.30 -0.09 16.36
CA PRO A 45 -4.65 -0.31 15.86
C PRO A 45 -5.15 0.90 15.06
N GLY A 46 -5.78 0.62 13.92
CA GLY A 46 -6.35 1.64 13.03
C GLY A 46 -5.38 2.22 11.99
N ILE A 47 -4.11 1.81 11.97
CA ILE A 47 -3.16 2.17 10.89
C ILE A 47 -3.05 1.02 9.88
N SER A 48 -3.19 1.30 8.60
CA SER A 48 -3.05 0.28 7.54
C SER A 48 -1.60 0.18 7.06
N GLY A 49 -1.01 -1.02 7.10
CA GLY A 49 0.31 -1.26 6.54
C GLY A 49 0.37 -1.00 5.02
N GLY A 50 -0.70 -1.31 4.30
CA GLY A 50 -0.80 -1.05 2.86
C GLY A 50 -0.80 0.44 2.49
N THR A 51 -1.40 1.28 3.33
CA THR A 51 -1.37 2.74 3.12
C THR A 51 0.02 3.32 3.37
N MET A 52 0.80 2.75 4.30
CA MET A 52 2.20 3.14 4.49
C MET A 52 3.10 2.73 3.31
N LEU A 53 2.84 1.57 2.69
CA LEU A 53 3.50 1.20 1.45
C LEU A 53 3.13 2.17 0.31
N LEU A 54 1.88 2.65 0.27
CA LEU A 54 1.43 3.61 -0.73
C LEU A 54 2.10 4.98 -0.50
N ALA A 55 2.11 5.45 0.74
CA ALA A 55 2.75 6.71 1.13
C ALA A 55 4.26 6.72 0.85
N SER A 56 4.96 5.61 1.05
CA SER A 56 6.38 5.46 0.68
C SER A 56 6.60 5.31 -0.84
N GLY A 57 5.54 5.10 -1.61
CA GLY A 57 5.56 4.95 -3.06
C GLY A 57 6.05 3.58 -3.54
N ILE A 58 6.17 2.58 -2.65
CA ILE A 58 6.60 1.23 -3.01
C ILE A 58 5.41 0.29 -3.29
N TYR A 59 4.19 0.66 -2.90
CA TYR A 59 2.99 -0.16 -3.04
C TYR A 59 2.78 -0.79 -4.43
N PRO A 60 2.88 -0.04 -5.56
CA PRO A 60 2.68 -0.64 -6.89
C PRO A 60 3.70 -1.75 -7.20
N TYR A 61 4.94 -1.61 -6.72
CA TYR A 61 6.00 -2.58 -6.92
C TYR A 61 5.80 -3.82 -6.06
N VAL A 62 5.36 -3.66 -4.81
CA VAL A 62 5.02 -4.79 -3.92
C VAL A 62 3.84 -5.57 -4.51
N MET A 63 2.77 -4.88 -4.91
CA MET A 63 1.59 -5.54 -5.51
C MET A 63 1.94 -6.26 -6.81
N ARG A 64 2.78 -5.67 -7.67
CA ARG A 64 3.30 -6.36 -8.85
C ARG A 64 4.10 -7.60 -8.48
N SER A 65 5.01 -7.48 -7.52
CA SER A 65 5.86 -8.59 -7.09
C SER A 65 5.00 -9.76 -6.58
N ILE A 66 3.93 -9.46 -5.83
CA ILE A 66 2.93 -10.44 -5.41
C ILE A 66 2.23 -11.05 -6.62
N ALA A 67 1.75 -10.24 -7.57
CA ALA A 67 1.07 -10.75 -8.77
C ALA A 67 1.97 -11.65 -9.63
N GLU A 68 3.25 -11.31 -9.79
CA GLU A 68 4.22 -12.14 -10.51
C GLU A 68 4.44 -13.48 -9.81
N ILE A 69 4.65 -13.48 -8.50
CA ILE A 69 4.84 -14.70 -7.70
C ILE A 69 3.58 -15.58 -7.74
N SER A 70 2.39 -14.98 -7.63
CA SER A 70 1.11 -15.69 -7.76
C SER A 70 0.94 -16.33 -9.14
N ALA A 71 1.51 -15.73 -10.19
CA ALA A 71 1.55 -16.28 -11.54
C ALA A 71 2.73 -17.26 -11.77
N LEU A 72 3.44 -17.68 -10.71
CA LEU A 72 4.63 -18.55 -10.76
C LEU A 72 5.80 -17.96 -11.56
N ARG A 73 5.83 -16.63 -11.71
CA ARG A 73 6.91 -15.89 -12.38
C ARG A 73 7.83 -15.28 -11.32
N PHE A 74 8.98 -15.91 -11.10
CA PHE A 74 9.92 -15.50 -10.06
C PHE A 74 11.02 -14.58 -10.62
N SER A 75 10.66 -13.34 -10.94
CA SER A 75 11.67 -12.33 -11.28
C SER A 75 12.57 -12.05 -10.08
N ARG A 76 13.89 -11.94 -10.31
CA ARG A 76 14.86 -11.59 -9.26
C ARG A 76 14.47 -10.29 -8.56
N THR A 77 13.98 -9.30 -9.31
CA THR A 77 13.56 -8.00 -8.76
C THR A 77 12.29 -8.14 -7.91
N ALA A 78 11.31 -8.93 -8.35
CA ALA A 78 10.08 -9.16 -7.60
C ALA A 78 10.37 -9.84 -6.26
N VAL A 79 11.18 -10.91 -6.29
CA VAL A 79 11.61 -11.62 -5.07
C VAL A 79 12.40 -10.69 -4.16
N ALA A 80 13.33 -9.88 -4.69
CA ALA A 80 14.11 -8.94 -3.90
C ALA A 80 13.27 -7.85 -3.24
N VAL A 81 12.36 -7.19 -3.99
CA VAL A 81 11.46 -6.17 -3.43
C VAL A 81 10.62 -6.75 -2.30
N LEU A 82 9.98 -7.90 -2.55
CA LEU A 82 9.11 -8.52 -1.57
C LEU A 82 9.90 -8.99 -0.34
N ALA A 83 11.04 -9.65 -0.53
CA ALA A 83 11.88 -10.12 0.56
C ALA A 83 12.39 -8.95 1.43
N VAL A 84 12.91 -7.89 0.81
CA VAL A 84 13.41 -6.72 1.54
C VAL A 84 12.29 -6.04 2.31
N THR A 85 11.11 -5.84 1.71
CA THR A 85 9.97 -5.23 2.39
C THR A 85 9.48 -6.08 3.55
N ILE A 86 9.38 -7.41 3.38
CA ILE A 86 8.95 -8.33 4.46
C ILE A 86 9.98 -8.35 5.59
N VAL A 87 11.27 -8.48 5.28
CA VAL A 87 12.34 -8.51 6.29
C VAL A 87 12.35 -7.20 7.07
N ALA A 88 12.23 -6.05 6.40
CA ALA A 88 12.16 -4.76 7.07
C ALA A 88 10.92 -4.63 7.97
N ALA A 89 9.75 -5.11 7.52
CA ALA A 89 8.52 -5.11 8.32
C ALA A 89 8.63 -6.03 9.55
N LEU A 90 9.15 -7.24 9.39
CA LEU A 90 9.37 -8.17 10.50
C LEU A 90 10.41 -7.64 11.49
N ALA A 91 11.50 -7.06 10.98
CA ALA A 91 12.52 -6.44 11.81
C ALA A 91 11.95 -5.27 12.62
N SER A 92 11.14 -4.39 12.01
CA SER A 92 10.53 -3.28 12.75
C SER A 92 9.53 -3.79 13.79
N ILE A 93 8.71 -4.79 13.47
CA ILE A 93 7.82 -5.43 14.47
C ILE A 93 8.66 -5.99 15.62
N LEU A 94 9.69 -6.78 15.35
CA LEU A 94 10.48 -7.43 16.40
C LEU A 94 11.21 -6.41 17.29
N LEU A 95 11.73 -5.34 16.71
CA LEU A 95 12.47 -4.29 17.42
C LEU A 95 11.54 -3.35 18.22
N PHE A 96 10.35 -3.05 17.71
CA PHE A 96 9.47 -2.03 18.29
C PHE A 96 8.23 -2.58 19.01
N ALA A 97 7.89 -3.87 18.88
CA ALA A 97 6.70 -4.45 19.52
C ALA A 97 6.71 -4.25 21.04
N GLY A 98 7.86 -4.46 21.70
CA GLY A 98 7.98 -4.26 23.14
C GLY A 98 7.75 -2.80 23.56
N LEU A 99 8.29 -1.84 22.78
CA LEU A 99 8.11 -0.41 23.04
C LEU A 99 6.65 0.03 22.89
N VAL A 100 6.00 -0.40 21.80
CA VAL A 100 4.59 -0.08 21.57
C VAL A 100 3.71 -0.74 22.62
N HIS A 101 4.00 -2.00 23.00
CA HIS A 101 3.29 -2.69 24.07
C HIS A 101 3.41 -1.94 25.40
N ALA A 102 4.64 -1.54 25.79
CA ALA A 102 4.86 -0.75 27.00
C ALA A 102 4.08 0.58 26.96
N ALA A 103 4.14 1.31 25.84
CA ALA A 103 3.38 2.55 25.69
C ALA A 103 1.85 2.35 25.82
N VAL A 104 1.30 1.28 25.24
CA VAL A 104 -0.13 0.97 25.32
C VAL A 104 -0.56 0.54 26.72
N VAL A 105 0.29 -0.19 27.45
CA VAL A 105 -0.04 -0.68 28.79
C VAL A 105 0.19 0.39 29.86
N GLU A 106 1.34 1.04 29.85
CA GLU A 106 1.74 2.03 30.87
C GLU A 106 1.04 3.38 30.67
N HIS A 107 0.72 3.76 29.43
CA HIS A 107 0.04 5.01 29.10
C HIS A 107 -1.34 4.78 28.49
N ARG A 108 -2.07 3.79 29.01
CA ARG A 108 -3.35 3.32 28.48
C ARG A 108 -4.37 4.43 28.17
N TYR A 109 -4.56 5.36 29.09
CA TYR A 109 -5.50 6.48 28.90
C TYR A 109 -5.09 7.40 27.75
N MET A 110 -3.80 7.73 27.65
CA MET A 110 -3.27 8.55 26.56
C MET A 110 -3.42 7.84 25.21
N MET A 111 -3.00 6.57 25.13
CA MET A 111 -3.06 5.79 23.89
C MET A 111 -4.50 5.54 23.42
N TYR A 112 -5.43 5.24 24.32
CA TYR A 112 -6.85 5.11 23.94
C TYR A 112 -7.45 6.43 23.47
N SER A 113 -7.14 7.55 24.14
CA SER A 113 -7.60 8.87 23.68
C SER A 113 -7.05 9.21 22.29
N LEU A 114 -5.79 8.85 22.00
CA LEU A 114 -5.16 9.02 20.70
C LEU A 114 -5.86 8.18 19.61
N PHE A 115 -6.11 6.89 19.86
CA PHE A 115 -6.76 6.00 18.89
C PHE A 115 -8.20 6.42 18.61
N ILE A 116 -8.95 6.81 19.64
CA ILE A 116 -10.31 7.34 19.49
C ILE A 116 -10.26 8.65 18.70
N GLY A 117 -9.35 9.56 19.05
CA GLY A 117 -9.17 10.83 18.34
C GLY A 117 -8.82 10.65 16.87
N LEU A 118 -7.89 9.76 16.54
CA LEU A 118 -7.52 9.44 15.15
C LEU A 118 -8.69 8.83 14.37
N THR A 119 -9.42 7.91 15.00
CA THR A 119 -10.59 7.26 14.38
C THR A 119 -11.69 8.28 14.09
N LEU A 120 -12.04 9.13 15.07
CA LEU A 120 -13.02 10.20 14.90
C LEU A 120 -12.56 11.26 13.90
N GLY A 121 -11.26 11.58 13.87
CA GLY A 121 -10.67 12.49 12.90
C GLY A 121 -10.82 12.02 11.44
N GLY A 122 -10.89 10.71 11.20
CA GLY A 122 -11.17 10.14 9.88
C GLY A 122 -12.64 10.21 9.45
N VAL A 123 -13.58 10.36 10.38
CA VAL A 123 -15.03 10.32 10.11
C VAL A 123 -15.47 11.38 9.08
N PRO A 124 -15.06 12.66 9.14
CA PRO A 124 -15.45 13.66 8.16
C PRO A 124 -15.00 13.32 6.73
N VAL A 125 -13.83 12.70 6.58
CA VAL A 125 -13.28 12.28 5.28
C VAL A 125 -14.13 11.15 4.69
N VAL A 126 -14.41 10.12 5.49
CA VAL A 126 -15.27 9.01 5.08
C VAL A 126 -16.69 9.50 4.76
N TRP A 127 -17.23 10.41 5.58
CA TRP A 127 -18.53 11.01 5.35
C TRP A 127 -18.58 11.79 4.03
N ALA A 128 -17.55 12.57 3.71
CA ALA A 128 -17.46 13.28 2.44
C ALA A 128 -17.43 12.32 1.24
N MET A 129 -16.71 11.19 1.35
CA MET A 129 -16.68 10.14 0.31
C MET A 129 -18.02 9.40 0.17
N ALA A 130 -18.78 9.26 1.26
CA ALA A 130 -20.07 8.58 1.26
C ALA A 130 -21.21 9.43 0.69
N ARG A 131 -21.03 10.75 0.50
CA ARG A 131 -22.05 11.60 -0.13
C ARG A 131 -22.17 11.19 -1.60
N PRO A 132 -23.36 10.81 -2.09
CA PRO A 132 -23.54 10.51 -3.50
C PRO A 132 -23.18 11.76 -4.32
N VAL A 133 -22.25 11.61 -5.25
CA VAL A 133 -22.04 12.58 -6.31
C VAL A 133 -23.32 12.54 -7.15
N SER A 134 -24.15 13.58 -7.09
CA SER A 134 -25.35 13.66 -7.92
C SER A 134 -24.96 13.69 -9.40
N PRO A 135 -25.63 12.91 -10.26
CA PRO A 135 -26.09 13.48 -11.51
C PRO A 135 -27.61 13.32 -11.63
N PRO A 136 -28.25 14.32 -12.25
CA PRO A 136 -28.79 13.98 -13.54
C PRO A 136 -28.21 14.93 -14.58
N VAL A 137 -27.18 14.46 -15.28
CA VAL A 137 -26.98 14.84 -16.68
C VAL A 137 -27.93 13.95 -17.47
N PHE A 138 -29.22 14.27 -17.40
CA PHE A 138 -30.26 13.76 -18.28
C PHE A 138 -31.05 14.97 -18.75
N LEU A 139 -30.47 15.68 -19.72
CA LEU A 139 -31.12 16.69 -20.53
C LEU A 139 -30.51 16.55 -21.93
N GLY A 140 -31.01 15.53 -22.63
CA GLY A 140 -30.98 15.36 -24.08
C GLY A 140 -32.42 15.19 -24.53
#